data_AF-A0A0C5FRD6-F1
#
_entry.id   AF-A0A0C5FRD6-F1
#
_cell.length_a   1.000
_cell.length_b   1.000
_cell.length_c   1.000
_cell.angle_alpha   90.00
_cell.angle_beta   90.00
_cell.angle_gamma   90.00
#
_symmetry.space_group_name_H-M   'P 1'
#
loop_
_entity.id
_entity.type
_entity.pdbx_description
1 polymer ?
#
loop_
_entity_poly.entity_id
_entity_poly.type
_entity_poly.pdbx_seq_one_letter_code
_entity_poly.pdbx_strand_id
1 'polypeptide(L)' 'MQWEVEALEPAELRRLVLAAVDSYVDRDVLARQIAREEEQRRALAAFLDGWDAAGGGTPS' A
#
# COMPACT_ATOMS: atom_id res chain seq x y z
N MET A 1 14.12 -8.83 30.89
CA MET A 1 14.43 -9.14 29.48
C MET A 1 13.87 -8.01 28.63
N GLN A 2 14.51 -6.85 28.71
CA GLN A 2 14.09 -5.61 28.03
C GLN A 2 14.96 -5.56 26.77
N TRP A 3 14.37 -5.91 25.64
CA TRP A 3 15.10 -6.17 24.40
C TRP A 3 15.74 -4.88 23.88
N GLU A 4 16.96 -4.97 23.34
CA GLU A 4 17.71 -3.96 22.58
C GLU A 4 17.00 -3.46 21.30
N VAL A 5 15.66 -3.50 21.24
CA VAL A 5 14.90 -3.02 20.08
C VAL A 5 14.88 -1.48 20.01
N GLU A 6 15.04 -0.81 21.15
CA GLU A 6 15.05 0.66 21.24
C GLU A 6 16.29 1.30 20.57
N ALA A 7 17.35 0.51 20.32
CA ALA A 7 18.60 0.96 19.69
C ALA A 7 18.76 0.49 18.23
N LEU A 8 17.81 -0.27 17.68
CA LEU A 8 17.87 -0.71 16.29
C LEU A 8 17.51 0.42 15.34
N GLU A 9 18.39 0.68 14.37
CA GLU A 9 18.10 1.57 13.27
C GLU A 9 16.77 1.15 12.59
N PRO A 10 15.87 2.08 12.23
CA PRO A 10 14.57 1.74 11.66
C PRO A 10 14.66 0.84 10.42
N ALA A 11 15.73 0.98 9.64
CA ALA A 11 16.01 0.11 8.51
C ALA A 11 16.39 -1.32 8.92
N GLU A 12 17.18 -1.49 9.99
CA GLU A 12 17.53 -2.78 10.58
C GLU A 12 16.27 -3.48 11.09
N LEU A 13 15.45 -2.76 11.87
CA LEU A 13 14.19 -3.27 12.38
C LEU A 13 13.25 -3.69 11.25
N ARG A 14 13.10 -2.85 10.22
CA ARG A 14 12.29 -3.15 9.04
C ARG A 14 12.78 -4.42 8.33
N ARG A 15 14.09 -4.57 8.13
CA ARG A 15 14.66 -5.77 7.50
C ARG A 15 14.36 -7.03 8.30
N LEU A 16 14.57 -7.00 9.62
CA LEU A 16 14.32 -8.13 10.50
C LEU A 16 12.83 -8.51 10.52
N VAL A 17 11.95 -7.52 10.61
CA VAL A 17 10.49 -7.76 10.56
C VAL A 17 10.10 -8.37 9.22
N LEU A 18 10.56 -7.81 8.09
CA LEU A 18 10.25 -8.34 6.76
C LEU A 18 10.77 -9.77 6.57
N ALA A 19 11.98 -10.07 7.05
CA ALA A 19 12.53 -11.42 7.00
C ALA A 19 11.73 -12.41 7.88
N ALA A 20 11.27 -11.97 9.06
CA ALA A 20 10.50 -12.81 9.96
C ALA A 20 9.10 -13.13 9.42
N VAL A 21 8.46 -12.20 8.72
CA VAL A 21 7.10 -12.41 8.16
C VAL A 21 7.11 -13.09 6.79
N ASP A 22 8.25 -13.16 6.10
CA ASP A 22 8.34 -13.67 4.72
C ASP A 22 7.73 -15.07 4.55
N SER A 23 7.95 -15.97 5.51
CA SER A 23 7.41 -17.34 5.49
C SER A 23 5.89 -17.42 5.65
N TYR A 24 5.26 -16.35 6.15
CA TYR A 24 3.81 -16.25 6.33
C TYR A 24 3.12 -15.49 5.19
N VAL A 25 3.88 -14.93 4.26
CA VAL A 25 3.34 -14.18 3.12
C VAL A 25 3.15 -15.13 1.94
N ASP A 26 1.90 -15.42 1.60
CA ASP A 26 1.58 -15.98 0.29
C ASP A 26 1.80 -14.90 -0.78
N ARG A 27 2.88 -15.07 -1.54
CA ARG A 27 3.34 -14.11 -2.55
C ARG A 27 2.37 -13.98 -3.72
N ASP A 28 1.68 -15.06 -4.07
CA ASP A 28 0.72 -15.05 -5.18
C ASP A 28 -0.56 -14.33 -4.77
N VAL A 29 -1.03 -14.55 -3.53
CA VAL A 29 -2.16 -13.80 -2.97
C VAL A 29 -1.80 -12.32 -2.88
N LEU A 30 -0.64 -11.97 -2.34
CA LEU A 30 -0.19 -10.58 -2.23
C LEU A 30 -0.12 -9.89 -3.61
N ALA A 31 0.46 -10.55 -4.61
CA ALA A 31 0.54 -10.01 -5.97
C ALA A 31 -0.85 -9.75 -6.58
N ARG A 32 -1.81 -10.67 -6.37
CA ARG A 32 -3.19 -10.48 -6.82
C ARG A 32 -3.88 -9.30 -6.13
N GLN A 33 -3.64 -9.10 -4.83
CA GLN A 33 -4.23 -7.98 -4.10
C GLN A 33 -3.65 -6.64 -4.60
N ILE A 34 -2.33 -6.56 -4.80
CA ILE A 34 -1.70 -5.36 -5.37
C ILE A 34 -2.28 -5.05 -6.75
N ALA A 35 -2.41 -6.05 -7.62
CA ALA A 35 -2.97 -5.85 -8.96
C ALA A 35 -4.42 -5.36 -8.91
N ARG A 36 -5.24 -5.89 -7.99
CA ARG A 36 -6.61 -5.44 -7.78
C ARG A 36 -6.68 -3.99 -7.29
N GLU A 37 -5.83 -3.64 -6.33
CA GLU A 37 -5.76 -2.29 -5.79
C GLU A 37 -5.35 -1.27 -6.87
N GLU A 38 -4.33 -1.59 -7.68
CA GLU A 38 -3.91 -0.73 -8.78
C GLU A 38 -5.02 -0.53 -9.81
N GLU A 39 -5.79 -1.58 -10.12
CA GLU A 39 -6.94 -1.47 -11.01
C GLU A 39 -8.02 -0.56 -10.42
N GLN A 40 -8.32 -0.70 -9.13
CA GLN A 40 -9.28 0.17 -8.44
C GLN A 40 -8.82 1.62 -8.40
N ARG A 41 -7.52 1.85 -8.16
CA ARG A 41 -6.92 3.19 -8.18
C ARG A 41 -7.03 3.82 -9.56
N ARG A 42 -6.75 3.07 -10.64
CA ARG A 42 -6.92 3.53 -12.01
C ARG A 42 -8.39 3.85 -12.34
N ALA A 43 -9.31 2.96 -11.96
CA ALA A 43 -10.74 3.18 -12.17
C ALA A 43 -11.25 4.42 -11.43
N LEU A 44 -10.80 4.64 -10.19
CA LEU A 44 -11.14 5.83 -9.42
C LEU A 44 -10.56 7.10 -10.06
N ALA A 45 -9.30 7.07 -10.49
CA ALA A 45 -8.69 8.22 -11.18
C ALA A 45 -9.48 8.57 -12.45
N ALA A 46 -9.78 7.59 -13.31
CA ALA A 46 -10.57 7.80 -14.52
C ALA A 46 -11.99 8.32 -14.23
N PHE A 47 -12.61 7.87 -13.14
CA PHE A 47 -13.90 8.39 -12.70
C PHE A 47 -13.81 9.86 -12.29
N LEU A 48 -12.81 10.23 -11.49
CA LEU A 48 -12.60 11.62 -11.05
C LEU A 48 -12.28 12.54 -12.23
N ASP A 49 -11.43 12.09 -13.15
CA ASP A 49 -11.12 12.84 -14.37
C ASP A 49 -12.39 13.10 -15.21
N GLY A 50 -13.25 12.08 -15.34
CA GLY A 50 -14.53 12.20 -16.04
C GLY A 50 -15.54 13.10 -15.31
N TRP A 51 -15.54 13.06 -13.98
CA TRP A 51 -16.39 13.92 -13.14
C TRP A 51 -16.00 15.40 -13.25
N ASP A 52 -14.70 15.70 -13.20
CA ASP A 52 -14.17 17.06 -13.37
C ASP A 52 -14.44 17.58 -14.78
N ALA A 53 -14.24 16.75 -15.82
CA ALA A 53 -14.54 17.10 -17.20
C ALA A 53 -16.04 17.38 -17.45
N ALA A 54 -16.93 16.74 -16.69
CA ALA A 54 -18.37 17.00 -16.76
C ALA A 54 -18.81 18.28 -16.03
N GLY A 55 -17.88 19.05 -15.45
CA GLY A 55 -18.18 20.27 -14.71
C GLY A 55 -18.81 20.00 -13.34
N GLY A 56 -18.62 18.80 -12.79
CA GLY A 56 -19.15 18.38 -11.49
C GLY A 56 -18.44 19.01 -10.28
N GLY A 57 -17.42 19.84 -10.51
CA GLY A 57 -16.84 20.71 -9.49
C GLY A 57 -17.80 21.85 -9.17
N THR A 58 -18.13 22.01 -7.88
CA THR A 58 -19.06 23.03 -7.34
C THR A 58 -19.01 24.37 -8.10
N PRO A 59 -20.17 24.91 -8.56
CA PRO A 59 -20.20 26.27 -9.08
C PRO A 59 -19.75 27.25 -7.97
N SER A 60 -18.89 28.20 -8.33
CA SER A 60 -18.43 29.29 -7.46
C SER A 60 -19.58 30.16 -6.98
#